data_AF-A0A532E4Z5-F1
#
_entry.id   AF-A0A532E4Z5-F1
#
_cell.length_a   1.000
_cell.length_b   1.000
_cell.length_c   1.000
_cell.angle_alpha   90.00
_cell.angle_beta   90.00
_cell.angle_gamma   90.00
#
_symmetry.space_group_name_H-M   'P 1'
#
loop_
_entity.id
_entity.type
_entity.pdbx_description
1 polymer ?
#
loop_
_entity_poly.entity_id
_entity_poly.type
_entity_poly.pdbx_seq_one_letter_code
_entity_poly.pdbx_strand_id
1 'polypeptide(L)' 'MNQMKSIDTYGALSEPATFTIQRLLPGPIERVWAYLTESDLRRQWMAAGQMEMKAGSSFELVWRNDELTDPPG' A
#
# COMPACT_ATOMS: atom_id res chain seq x y z
N MET A 1 -14.47 20.33 -12.87
CA MET A 1 -13.66 20.97 -11.81
C MET A 1 -13.49 19.92 -10.72
N ASN A 2 -12.33 19.24 -10.66
CA ASN A 2 -12.10 18.23 -9.62
C ASN A 2 -11.96 18.95 -8.30
N GLN A 3 -12.91 18.73 -7.38
CA GLN A 3 -12.76 19.18 -6.00
C GLN A 3 -11.50 18.56 -5.44
N MET A 4 -10.49 19.38 -5.18
CA MET A 4 -9.35 19.00 -4.37
C MET A 4 -9.87 18.90 -2.93
N LYS A 5 -10.37 17.73 -2.55
CA LYS A 5 -10.50 17.40 -1.13
C LYS A 5 -9.11 17.55 -0.53
N SER A 6 -9.01 18.32 0.55
CA SER A 6 -7.82 18.31 1.40
C SER A 6 -7.53 16.87 1.78
N ILE A 7 -6.31 16.40 1.52
CA ILE A 7 -5.91 15.05 1.88
C ILE A 7 -5.90 14.97 3.41
N ASP A 8 -6.75 14.11 3.98
CA ASP A 8 -6.78 13.87 5.41
C ASP A 8 -5.44 13.32 5.90
N THR A 9 -4.97 13.80 7.06
CA THR A 9 -3.74 13.32 7.69
C THR A 9 -3.78 11.80 7.91
N TYR A 10 -4.95 11.24 8.18
CA TYR A 10 -5.21 9.82 8.35
C TYR A 10 -6.14 9.30 7.22
N GLY A 11 -6.57 8.05 7.29
CA GLY A 11 -7.69 7.62 6.45
C GLY A 11 -9.03 8.04 7.08
N ALA A 12 -10.06 8.15 6.25
CA ALA A 12 -11.40 8.55 6.66
C ALA A 12 -12.41 7.42 6.43
N LEU A 13 -13.30 7.22 7.40
CA LEU A 13 -14.49 6.38 7.23
C LEU A 13 -15.53 7.20 6.45
N SER A 14 -15.62 6.99 5.13
CA SER A 14 -16.53 7.75 4.27
C SER A 14 -17.97 7.25 4.33
N GLU A 15 -18.15 5.99 4.72
CA GLU A 15 -19.41 5.28 4.91
C GLU A 15 -19.22 4.21 6.00
N PRO A 16 -20.28 3.63 6.60
CA PRO A 16 -20.16 2.72 7.75
C PRO A 16 -19.17 1.55 7.59
N ALA A 17 -18.93 1.09 6.35
CA ALA A 17 -18.02 -0.01 6.05
C ALA A 17 -16.93 0.36 5.02
N THR A 18 -16.74 1.65 4.72
CA THR A 18 -15.82 2.10 3.67
C THR A 18 -14.75 3.00 4.27
N PHE A 19 -13.51 2.52 4.31
CA PHE A 19 -12.34 3.29 4.73
C PHE A 19 -11.53 3.74 3.52
N THR A 20 -11.34 5.05 3.38
CA THR A 20 -10.59 5.66 2.28
C THR A 20 -9.29 6.26 2.79
N ILE A 21 -8.15 5.85 2.21
CA ILE A 21 -6.84 6.45 2.45
C ILE A 21 -6.41 7.17 1.16
N GLN A 22 -6.06 8.45 1.26
CA GLN A 22 -5.48 9.21 0.15
C GLN A 22 -4.11 9.74 0.56
N ARG A 23 -3.11 9.62 -0.32
CA ARG A 23 -1.75 10.14 -0.10
C ARG A 23 -1.21 10.70 -1.41
N LEU A 24 -0.50 11.83 -1.32
CA LEU A 24 0.35 12.32 -2.40
C LEU A 24 1.75 11.79 -2.14
N LEU A 25 2.25 10.93 -3.03
CA LEU A 25 3.56 10.31 -2.88
C LEU A 25 4.59 11.00 -3.79
N PRO A 26 5.86 11.10 -3.36
CA PRO A 26 6.91 11.64 -4.19
C PRO A 26 7.32 10.64 -5.26
N GLY A 27 7.24 11.06 -6.53
CA GLY A 27 7.74 10.30 -7.67
C GLY A 27 6.67 9.88 -8.67
N PRO A 28 7.09 9.22 -9.75
CA PRO A 28 6.20 8.81 -10.83
C PRO A 28 5.35 7.60 -10.42
N ILE A 29 4.24 7.39 -11.12
CA ILE A 29 3.27 6.32 -10.79
C ILE A 29 3.89 4.92 -10.89
N GLU A 30 4.85 4.72 -11.79
CA GLU A 30 5.56 3.45 -12.00
C GLU A 30 6.33 3.04 -10.74
N ARG A 31 6.92 4.01 -10.02
CA ARG A 31 7.60 3.75 -8.75
C ARG A 31 6.60 3.30 -7.69
N VAL A 32 5.45 3.98 -7.60
CA VAL A 32 4.40 3.61 -6.64
C VAL A 32 3.86 2.20 -6.94
N TRP A 33 3.67 1.88 -8.22
CA TRP A 33 3.20 0.57 -8.66
C TRP A 33 4.19 -0.56 -8.31
N ALA A 34 5.49 -0.33 -8.47
CA ALA A 34 6.53 -1.29 -8.08
C ALA A 34 6.45 -1.61 -6.57
N TYR A 35 6.31 -0.60 -5.71
CA TYR A 35 6.15 -0.80 -4.25
C TYR A 35 4.83 -1.48 -3.84
N LEU A 36 3.85 -1.61 -4.75
CA LEU A 36 2.61 -2.34 -4.54
C LEU A 36 2.63 -3.76 -5.11
N THR A 37 3.50 -4.07 -6.08
CA THR A 37 3.44 -5.32 -6.84
C THR A 37 4.68 -6.19 -6.70
N GLU A 38 5.86 -5.59 -6.55
CA GLU A 38 7.13 -6.29 -6.38
C GLU A 38 7.34 -6.68 -4.91
N SER A 39 7.50 -7.98 -4.64
CA SER A 39 7.58 -8.55 -3.27
C SER A 39 8.66 -7.87 -2.41
N ASP A 40 9.87 -7.69 -2.96
CA ASP A 40 11.02 -7.17 -2.20
C ASP A 40 10.91 -5.68 -1.87
N LEU A 41 10.14 -4.93 -2.65
CA LEU A 41 9.83 -3.53 -2.36
C LEU A 41 8.63 -3.42 -1.41
N ARG A 42 7.58 -4.22 -1.64
CA ARG A 42 6.35 -4.20 -0.84
C ARG A 42 6.58 -4.68 0.60
N ARG A 43 7.51 -5.61 0.82
CA ARG A 43 7.85 -6.08 2.17
C ARG A 43 8.49 -5.00 3.05
N GLN A 44 8.97 -3.88 2.48
CA GLN A 44 9.60 -2.79 3.24
C GLN A 44 8.58 -1.94 4.02
N TRP A 45 7.28 -2.11 3.75
CA TRP A 45 6.25 -1.30 4.38
C TRP A 45 4.91 -2.02 4.63
N MET A 46 4.70 -3.21 4.03
CA MET A 46 3.47 -3.97 4.18
C MET A 46 3.73 -5.47 4.35
N ALA A 47 3.96 -6.20 3.26
CA ALA A 47 4.09 -7.66 3.30
C ALA A 47 4.83 -8.20 2.07
N ALA A 48 5.53 -9.32 2.25
CA ALA A 48 6.16 -10.08 1.18
C ALA A 48 5.12 -10.94 0.41
N GLY A 49 5.54 -11.53 -0.71
CA GLY A 49 4.74 -12.47 -1.50
C GLY A 49 4.85 -12.21 -3.01
N GLN A 50 5.08 -13.25 -3.81
CA GLN A 50 5.15 -13.07 -5.26
C GLN A 50 3.75 -12.93 -5.87
N MET A 51 3.60 -12.03 -6.85
CA MET A 51 2.33 -11.79 -7.57
C MET A 51 2.51 -12.06 -9.07
N GLU A 52 1.67 -12.91 -9.65
CA GLU A 52 1.74 -13.31 -11.07
C GLU A 52 1.29 -12.20 -12.06
N MET A 53 0.96 -11.00 -11.59
CA MET A 53 0.48 -9.87 -12.42
C MET A 53 -0.61 -10.24 -13.43
N LYS A 54 -1.50 -11.14 -13.01
CA LYS A 54 -2.61 -11.67 -13.82
C LYS A 54 -3.89 -11.67 -13.00
N ALA A 55 -4.92 -11.03 -13.54
CA ALA A 55 -6.23 -10.94 -12.88
C ALA A 55 -6.81 -12.33 -12.58
N GLY A 56 -7.38 -12.49 -11.38
CA GLY A 56 -7.95 -13.75 -10.89
C GLY A 56 -6.94 -14.75 -10.32
N SER A 57 -5.64 -14.48 -10.40
CA SER A 57 -4.61 -15.33 -9.79
C SER A 57 -4.54 -15.11 -8.29
N SER A 58 -4.42 -16.18 -7.51
CA SER A 58 -4.20 -16.11 -6.07
C SER A 58 -2.73 -15.82 -5.75
N PHE A 59 -2.50 -15.11 -4.66
CA PHE A 59 -1.18 -14.95 -4.05
C PHE A 59 -1.33 -14.82 -2.54
N GLU A 60 -0.23 -14.99 -1.81
CA GLU A 60 -0.18 -14.87 -0.36
C GLU A 60 0.53 -13.57 0.05
N LEU A 61 0.00 -12.90 1.07
CA LEU A 61 0.68 -11.80 1.75
C LEU A 61 1.28 -12.34 3.06
N VAL A 62 2.61 -12.37 3.13
CA VAL A 62 3.35 -12.82 4.32
C VAL A 62 3.83 -11.62 5.11
N TRP A 63 3.25 -11.43 6.29
CA TRP A 63 3.52 -10.31 7.18
C TRP A 63 4.73 -10.59 8.08
N ARG A 64 5.68 -9.66 8.11
CA ARG A 64 6.87 -9.66 8.96
C ARG A 64 7.01 -8.27 9.58
N ASN A 65 6.02 -7.89 10.37
CA ASN A 65 5.90 -6.53 10.92
C ASN A 65 7.05 -6.19 11.87
N ASP A 66 7.63 -7.20 12.50
CA ASP A 66 8.83 -7.14 13.33
C ASP A 66 10.05 -6.63 12.53
N GLU A 67 10.14 -6.92 11.24
CA GLU A 67 11.22 -6.45 10.36
C GLU A 67 11.02 -5.00 9.84
N LEU A 68 9.90 -4.34 10.15
CA LEU A 68 9.58 -2.99 9.64
C LEU A 68 10.10 -1.85 10.52
N THR A 69 10.63 -2.15 11.71
CA THR A 69 11.17 -1.17 12.66
C THR A 69 12.63 -1.44 12.98
N ASP A 70 13.34 -0.40 13.44
CA ASP A 70 14.71 -0.50 13.96
C ASP A 70 14.75 0.10 15.39
N PRO A 71 15.03 -0.70 16.44
CA PRO A 71 15.26 -2.15 16.40
C PRO A 71 14.00 -2.93 16.02
N PRO A 72 14.14 -4.19 15.55
CA PRO A 72 13.01 -5.09 15.36
C PRO A 72 12.20 -5.27 16.65
N GLY A 73 10.88 -5.28 16.55
CA GLY A 73 9.94 -5.27 17.68
C GLY A 73 9.08 -6.53 17.80
#